data_AF-A0A965AQF8-F1
#
_entry.id   AF-A0A965AQF8-F1
#
_cell.length_a   1.000
_cell.length_b   1.000
_cell.length_c   1.000
_cell.angle_alpha   90.00
_cell.angle_beta   90.00
_cell.angle_gamma   90.00
#
_symmetry.space_group_name_H-M   'P 1'
#
loop_
_entity.id
_entity.type
_entity.pdbx_description
1 polymer ?
#
loop_
_entity_poly.entity_id
_entity_poly.type
_entity_poly.pdbx_seq_one_letter_code
_entity_poly.pdbx_strand_id
1 'polypeptide(L)'
;MIVHRASPLAAEGLRTDARVAEAQRLLLNALAEHQQSLAGVRPALPERQVAYQELLDAFAAARGGNLFYPYIGSGLGRGALVELADGSVKYDMIGGIGVHVMGHSHPALVSASLESALADTVMQGNLQQNGESAALLRDLLAAAAATGADLPHCFLSTS
;
A
#
# COMPACT_ATOMS: atom_id res chain seq x y z
N MET A 1 23.77 -31.24 -16.10
CA MET A 1 23.60 -29.77 -16.00
C MET A 1 24.47 -29.28 -14.85
N ILE A 2 25.50 -28.49 -15.14
CA ILE A 2 26.29 -27.83 -14.10
C ILE A 2 25.42 -26.67 -13.59
N VAL A 3 24.87 -26.81 -12.39
CA VAL A 3 24.18 -25.72 -11.70
C VAL A 3 25.27 -24.82 -11.14
N HIS A 4 25.55 -23.70 -11.80
CA HIS A 4 26.45 -22.69 -11.23
C HIS A 4 25.81 -22.11 -9.98
N ARG A 5 26.41 -22.37 -8.82
CA ARG A 5 26.07 -21.67 -7.57
C ARG A 5 26.71 -20.28 -7.63
N ALA A 6 25.90 -19.25 -7.80
CA ALA A 6 26.34 -17.88 -7.61
C ALA A 6 26.49 -17.59 -6.10
N SER A 7 27.44 -16.73 -5.74
CA SER A 7 27.49 -16.15 -4.39
C SER A 7 26.25 -15.28 -4.15
N PRO A 8 25.70 -15.27 -2.93
CA PRO A 8 24.51 -14.47 -2.64
C PRO A 8 24.83 -12.98 -2.72
N LEU A 9 23.85 -12.20 -3.21
CA LEU A 9 23.91 -10.75 -3.22
C LEU A 9 23.69 -10.18 -1.81
N ALA A 10 24.21 -9.00 -1.53
CA ALA A 10 23.96 -8.31 -0.25
C ALA A 10 22.46 -8.07 0.00
N ALA A 11 21.71 -7.74 -1.05
CA ALA A 11 20.26 -7.57 -0.98
C ALA A 11 19.53 -8.88 -0.61
N GLU A 12 20.00 -10.04 -1.09
CA GLU A 12 19.45 -11.33 -0.69
C GLU A 12 19.74 -11.62 0.79
N GLY A 13 20.93 -11.27 1.26
CA GLY A 13 21.28 -11.33 2.68
C GLY A 13 20.36 -10.49 3.55
N LEU A 14 20.10 -9.23 3.16
CA LEU A 14 19.18 -8.36 3.90
C LEU A 14 17.74 -8.91 3.91
N ARG A 15 17.24 -9.37 2.76
CA ARG A 15 15.87 -9.91 2.63
C ARG A 15 15.64 -11.19 3.45
N THR A 16 16.70 -11.95 3.69
CA THR A 16 16.65 -13.22 4.46
C THR A 16 17.13 -13.07 5.90
N ASP A 17 17.48 -11.84 6.32
CA ASP A 17 17.94 -11.57 7.68
C ASP A 17 16.82 -11.81 8.69
N ALA A 18 17.09 -12.60 9.72
CA ALA A 18 16.11 -12.95 10.75
C ALA A 18 15.57 -11.71 11.50
N ARG A 19 16.36 -10.63 11.62
CA ARG A 19 15.92 -9.38 12.24
C ARG A 19 14.89 -8.66 11.39
N VAL A 20 15.03 -8.72 10.06
CA VAL A 20 14.07 -8.14 9.11
C VAL A 20 12.76 -8.92 9.16
N ALA A 21 12.82 -10.25 9.13
CA ALA A 21 11.64 -11.10 9.24
C ALA A 21 10.88 -10.86 10.56
N GLU A 22 11.60 -10.75 11.68
CA GLU A 22 10.99 -10.46 12.98
C GLU A 22 10.37 -9.06 13.04
N ALA A 23 11.04 -8.04 12.49
CA ALA A 23 10.49 -6.68 12.44
C ALA A 23 9.19 -6.62 11.63
N GLN A 24 9.13 -7.27 10.46
CA GLN A 24 7.90 -7.36 9.67
C GLN A 24 6.78 -8.05 10.44
N ARG A 25 7.08 -9.17 11.12
CA ARG A 25 6.11 -9.88 11.96
C ARG A 25 5.54 -8.98 13.07
N LEU A 26 6.41 -8.24 13.76
CA LEU A 26 5.99 -7.32 14.83
C LEU A 26 5.11 -6.19 14.29
N LEU A 27 5.45 -5.60 13.15
CA LEU A 27 4.67 -4.55 12.50
C LEU A 27 3.29 -5.05 12.06
N LEU A 28 3.21 -6.24 11.46
CA LEU A 28 1.95 -6.85 11.04
C LEU A 28 1.06 -7.22 12.23
N ASN A 29 1.65 -7.65 13.36
CA ASN A 29 0.90 -7.89 14.59
C ASN A 29 0.31 -6.58 15.15
N ALA A 30 1.13 -5.53 15.26
CA ALA A 30 0.66 -4.22 15.72
C ALA A 30 -0.45 -3.67 14.81
N LEU A 31 -0.30 -3.81 13.49
CA LEU A 31 -1.34 -3.47 12.53
C LEU A 31 -2.65 -4.19 12.85
N ALA A 32 -2.60 -5.53 12.98
CA ALA A 32 -3.79 -6.33 13.24
C ALA A 32 -4.46 -5.93 14.58
N GLU A 33 -3.69 -5.66 15.62
CA GLU A 33 -4.18 -5.21 16.93
C GLU A 33 -4.91 -3.86 16.82
N HIS A 34 -4.30 -2.85 16.18
CA HIS A 34 -4.93 -1.53 16.02
C HIS A 34 -6.18 -1.56 15.13
N GLN A 35 -6.21 -2.44 14.12
CA GLN A 35 -7.38 -2.66 13.26
C GLN A 35 -8.58 -3.28 13.99
N GLN A 36 -8.39 -3.91 15.15
CA GLN A 36 -9.51 -4.51 15.90
C GLN A 36 -10.55 -3.47 16.32
N SER A 37 -10.11 -2.24 16.61
CA SER A 37 -10.97 -1.12 16.98
C SER A 37 -11.87 -0.62 15.83
N LEU A 38 -11.56 -0.97 14.59
CA LEU A 38 -12.28 -0.58 13.38
C LEU A 38 -13.31 -1.67 13.00
N ALA A 39 -14.29 -1.88 13.89
CA ALA A 39 -15.30 -2.94 13.74
C ALA A 39 -16.60 -2.48 13.07
N GLY A 40 -16.78 -1.18 12.83
CA GLY A 40 -17.98 -0.63 12.22
C GLY A 40 -17.93 0.88 12.11
N VAL A 41 -18.98 1.46 11.50
CA VAL A 41 -19.15 2.91 11.35
C VAL A 41 -19.31 3.56 12.73
N ARG A 42 -18.68 4.71 12.93
CA ARG A 42 -18.84 5.53 14.14
C ARG A 42 -18.76 7.02 13.82
N PRO A 43 -19.43 7.89 14.59
CA PRO A 43 -19.37 9.33 14.40
C PRO A 43 -17.98 9.89 14.75
N ALA A 44 -17.76 11.16 14.39
CA ALA A 44 -16.56 11.90 14.76
C ALA A 44 -16.43 12.03 16.28
N LEU A 45 -15.19 12.01 16.77
CA LEU A 45 -14.90 12.26 18.19
C LEU A 45 -15.03 13.77 18.46
N PRO A 46 -15.84 14.21 19.44
CA PRO A 46 -16.07 15.64 19.72
C PRO A 46 -14.78 16.45 19.88
N GLU A 47 -13.79 15.88 20.56
CA GLU A 47 -12.50 16.50 20.83
C GLU A 47 -11.62 16.71 19.59
N ARG A 48 -11.95 16.09 18.45
CA ARG A 48 -11.18 16.19 17.19
C ARG A 48 -11.81 17.11 16.15
N GLN A 49 -13.07 17.51 16.32
CA GLN A 49 -13.82 18.21 15.27
C GLN A 49 -13.19 19.55 14.87
N VAL A 50 -12.74 20.34 15.85
CA VAL A 50 -12.11 21.64 15.58
C VAL A 50 -10.81 21.47 14.79
N ALA A 51 -9.89 20.64 15.28
CA ALA A 51 -8.62 20.38 14.61
C ALA A 51 -8.80 19.77 13.21
N TYR A 52 -9.84 18.96 13.02
CA TYR A 52 -10.17 18.40 11.71
C TYR A 52 -10.67 19.46 10.73
N GLN A 53 -11.49 20.41 11.18
CA GLN A 53 -11.93 21.52 10.36
C GLN A 53 -10.75 22.43 9.98
N GLU A 54 -9.89 22.76 10.94
CA GLU A 54 -8.66 23.52 10.67
C GLU A 54 -7.76 22.82 9.64
N LEU A 55 -7.66 21.49 9.70
CA LEU A 55 -6.91 20.69 8.73
C LEU A 55 -7.52 20.77 7.32
N LEU A 56 -8.86 20.68 7.21
CA LEU A 56 -9.56 20.83 5.93
C LEU A 56 -9.36 22.22 5.33
N ASP A 57 -9.46 23.26 6.15
CA ASP A 57 -9.30 24.65 5.71
C ASP A 57 -7.85 24.93 5.26
N ALA A 58 -6.87 24.46 6.02
CA ALA A 58 -5.46 24.55 5.66
C ALA A 58 -5.15 23.81 4.34
N PHE A 59 -5.70 22.60 4.18
CA PHE A 59 -5.54 21.81 2.96
C PHE A 59 -6.18 22.52 1.75
N ALA A 60 -7.40 23.04 1.90
CA ALA A 60 -8.10 23.75 0.84
C ALA A 60 -7.36 25.02 0.42
N ALA A 61 -6.85 25.80 1.38
CA ALA A 61 -6.05 27.00 1.11
C ALA A 61 -4.77 26.66 0.34
N ALA A 62 -4.04 25.63 0.78
CA ALA A 62 -2.80 25.21 0.13
C ALA A 62 -3.03 24.64 -1.28
N ARG A 63 -4.12 23.88 -1.48
CA ARG A 63 -4.47 23.26 -2.76
C ARG A 63 -5.14 24.23 -3.74
N GLY A 64 -5.65 25.37 -3.28
CA GLY A 64 -6.44 26.32 -4.09
C GLY A 64 -7.89 25.88 -4.27
N GLY A 65 -8.42 25.02 -3.41
CA GLY A 65 -9.82 24.58 -3.45
C GLY A 65 -10.11 23.34 -2.59
N ASN A 66 -11.38 23.20 -2.21
CA ASN A 66 -11.87 22.11 -1.37
C ASN A 66 -11.73 20.73 -2.05
N LEU A 67 -11.65 19.69 -1.22
CA LEU A 67 -11.88 18.31 -1.67
C LEU A 67 -13.36 18.13 -2.05
N PHE A 68 -13.63 17.20 -2.97
CA PHE A 68 -15.01 16.89 -3.38
C PHE A 68 -15.85 16.39 -2.20
N TYR A 69 -15.30 15.44 -1.44
CA TYR A 69 -15.77 15.12 -0.09
C TYR A 69 -14.79 15.74 0.91
N PRO A 70 -15.25 16.39 1.99
CA PRO A 70 -14.39 16.99 3.01
C PRO A 70 -13.80 15.91 3.94
N TYR A 71 -13.13 14.93 3.36
CA TYR A 71 -12.65 13.71 4.01
C TYR A 71 -11.12 13.65 3.96
N ILE A 72 -10.51 13.50 5.13
CA ILE A 72 -9.08 13.24 5.29
C ILE A 72 -8.94 12.01 6.19
N GLY A 73 -8.32 10.96 5.65
CA GLY A 73 -8.09 9.70 6.37
C GLY A 73 -7.11 9.86 7.53
N SER A 74 -7.23 9.02 8.56
CA SER A 74 -6.25 8.94 9.65
C SER A 74 -4.98 8.16 9.25
N GLY A 75 -5.09 7.33 8.20
CA GLY A 75 -4.03 6.42 7.74
C GLY A 75 -4.24 4.96 8.11
N LEU A 76 -5.33 4.62 8.83
CA LEU A 76 -5.68 3.25 9.16
C LEU A 76 -7.10 2.89 8.69
N GLY A 77 -7.26 1.66 8.21
CA GLY A 77 -8.57 1.09 7.90
C GLY A 77 -8.57 -0.43 8.10
N ARG A 78 -9.71 -1.06 7.81
CA ARG A 78 -9.88 -2.51 7.89
C ARG A 78 -10.94 -2.97 6.89
N GLY A 79 -10.51 -3.60 5.81
CA GLY A 79 -11.43 -4.03 4.74
C GLY A 79 -12.12 -2.82 4.12
N ALA A 80 -13.45 -2.79 4.10
CA ALA A 80 -14.21 -1.66 3.58
C ALA A 80 -14.32 -0.46 4.55
N LEU A 81 -13.78 -0.57 5.77
CA LEU A 81 -13.84 0.50 6.76
C LEU A 81 -12.59 1.38 6.70
N VAL A 82 -12.77 2.70 6.72
CA VAL A 82 -11.71 3.70 6.78
C VAL A 82 -11.95 4.63 7.96
N GLU A 83 -10.90 4.88 8.74
CA GLU A 83 -10.91 5.89 9.79
C GLU A 83 -10.48 7.25 9.21
N LEU A 84 -11.19 8.31 9.57
CA LEU A 84 -10.83 9.68 9.25
C LEU A 84 -10.08 10.35 10.40
N ALA A 85 -9.38 11.45 10.12
CA ALA A 85 -8.58 12.15 11.12
C ALA A 85 -9.40 12.74 12.29
N ASP A 86 -10.71 12.91 12.12
CA ASP A 86 -11.68 13.25 13.19
C ASP A 86 -12.06 12.04 14.09
N GLY A 87 -11.52 10.85 13.81
CA GLY A 87 -11.82 9.61 14.51
C GLY A 87 -13.10 8.90 14.07
N SER A 88 -13.87 9.49 13.15
CA SER A 88 -15.02 8.82 12.55
C SER A 88 -14.58 7.64 11.70
N VAL A 89 -15.42 6.61 11.61
CA VAL A 89 -15.18 5.46 10.73
C VAL A 89 -16.31 5.37 9.73
N LYS A 90 -15.97 5.20 8.46
CA LYS A 90 -16.91 5.18 7.33
C LYS A 90 -16.67 3.97 6.45
N TYR A 91 -17.67 3.61 5.65
CA TYR A 91 -17.49 2.64 4.58
C TYR A 91 -16.94 3.31 3.32
N ASP A 92 -15.90 2.73 2.73
CA ASP A 92 -15.46 3.02 1.37
C ASP A 92 -16.19 2.10 0.39
N MET A 93 -17.33 2.58 -0.12
CA MET A 93 -18.17 1.84 -1.07
C MET A 93 -17.68 1.93 -2.53
N ILE A 94 -16.59 2.64 -2.79
CA ILE A 94 -16.02 2.80 -4.14
C ILE A 94 -14.61 2.22 -4.26
N GLY A 95 -14.05 1.67 -3.17
CA GLY A 95 -12.71 1.10 -3.13
C GLY A 95 -11.64 2.08 -3.61
N GLY A 96 -11.74 3.36 -3.24
CA GLY A 96 -10.83 4.40 -3.74
C GLY A 96 -10.89 4.60 -5.27
N ILE A 97 -12.05 4.40 -5.89
CA ILE A 97 -12.22 4.34 -7.36
C ILE A 97 -11.58 3.05 -7.92
N GLY A 98 -11.85 1.92 -7.24
CA GLY A 98 -11.46 0.58 -7.67
C GLY A 98 -10.02 0.15 -7.34
N VAL A 99 -9.17 1.04 -6.82
CA VAL A 99 -7.76 0.73 -6.52
C VAL A 99 -7.57 -0.05 -5.22
N HIS A 100 -8.42 0.14 -4.22
CA HIS A 100 -8.34 -0.54 -2.93
C HIS A 100 -9.10 -1.89 -2.93
N VAL A 101 -8.88 -2.73 -3.94
CA VAL A 101 -9.62 -3.99 -4.13
C VAL A 101 -9.47 -4.96 -2.95
N MET A 102 -8.31 -4.97 -2.29
CA MET A 102 -8.06 -5.79 -1.10
C MET A 102 -8.58 -5.13 0.19
N GLY A 103 -9.15 -3.93 0.10
CA GLY A 103 -9.57 -3.12 1.24
C GLY A 103 -8.43 -2.35 1.90
N HIS A 104 -8.80 -1.48 2.83
CA HIS A 104 -7.88 -0.62 3.57
C HIS A 104 -6.99 -1.41 4.51
N SER A 105 -5.69 -1.07 4.49
CA SER A 105 -4.64 -1.64 5.34
C SER A 105 -4.60 -3.18 5.34
N HIS A 106 -4.81 -3.81 4.18
CA HIS A 106 -4.77 -5.26 4.06
C HIS A 106 -3.37 -5.80 4.41
N PRO A 107 -3.23 -6.82 5.30
CA PRO A 107 -1.92 -7.29 5.78
C PRO A 107 -0.94 -7.68 4.67
N ALA A 108 -1.43 -8.34 3.61
CA ALA A 108 -0.58 -8.70 2.46
C ALA A 108 0.00 -7.49 1.72
N LEU A 109 -0.78 -6.40 1.56
CA LEU A 109 -0.29 -5.17 0.92
C LEU A 109 0.73 -4.44 1.80
N VAL A 110 0.48 -4.41 3.11
CA VAL A 110 1.45 -3.84 4.07
C VAL A 110 2.74 -4.64 4.08
N SER A 111 2.68 -5.98 4.10
CA SER A 111 3.87 -6.84 3.98
C SER A 111 4.67 -6.54 2.71
N ALA A 112 4.00 -6.52 1.55
CA ALA A 112 4.66 -6.21 0.28
C ALA A 112 5.27 -4.79 0.27
N SER A 113 4.63 -3.82 0.94
CA SER A 113 5.15 -2.46 1.06
C SER A 113 6.38 -2.39 1.97
N LEU A 114 6.40 -3.15 3.08
CA LEU A 114 7.57 -3.26 3.95
C LEU A 114 8.74 -3.94 3.24
N GLU A 115 8.48 -4.95 2.44
CA GLU A 115 9.50 -5.59 1.60
C GLU A 115 10.05 -4.63 0.54
N SER A 116 9.16 -3.88 -0.13
CA SER A 116 9.54 -2.85 -1.12
C SER A 116 10.36 -1.72 -0.50
N ALA A 117 10.05 -1.32 0.75
CA ALA A 117 10.80 -0.29 1.47
C ALA A 117 12.26 -0.67 1.79
N LEU A 118 12.62 -1.94 1.66
CA LEU A 118 14.01 -2.42 1.80
C LEU A 118 14.81 -2.36 0.49
N ALA A 119 14.15 -2.06 -0.64
CA ALA A 119 14.82 -1.85 -1.91
C ALA A 119 15.62 -0.54 -1.89
N ASP A 120 16.64 -0.46 -2.73
CA ASP A 120 17.53 0.69 -2.85
C ASP A 120 16.87 1.92 -3.49
N THR A 121 15.82 1.72 -4.29
CA THR A 121 15.16 2.78 -5.07
C THR A 121 13.64 2.79 -4.91
N VAL A 122 13.06 3.99 -4.78
CA VAL A 122 11.60 4.22 -4.73
C VAL A 122 11.00 4.30 -6.14
N MET A 123 11.77 4.79 -7.11
CA MET A 123 11.36 4.93 -8.51
C MET A 123 12.35 4.18 -9.39
N GLN A 124 11.82 3.34 -10.29
CA GLN A 124 12.62 2.58 -11.26
C GLN A 124 12.28 3.05 -12.67
N GLY A 125 13.25 3.73 -13.29
CA GLY A 125 13.10 4.32 -14.61
C GLY A 125 13.79 3.48 -15.70
N ASN A 126 14.01 4.09 -16.87
CA ASN A 126 14.64 3.40 -17.99
C ASN A 126 16.15 3.12 -17.80
N LEU A 127 16.81 3.87 -16.91
CA LEU A 127 18.26 3.76 -16.70
C LEU A 127 18.63 2.62 -15.75
N GLN A 128 17.76 2.31 -14.79
CA GLN A 128 17.99 1.26 -13.81
C GLN A 128 16.65 0.76 -13.29
N GLN A 129 16.52 -0.57 -13.32
CA GLN A 129 15.48 -1.32 -12.64
C GLN A 129 16.12 -2.49 -11.90
N ASN A 130 15.45 -2.95 -10.86
CA ASN A 130 15.83 -4.11 -10.09
C ASN A 130 15.13 -5.38 -10.64
N GLY A 131 15.45 -6.53 -10.04
CA GLY A 131 14.94 -7.83 -10.48
C GLY A 131 13.42 -7.98 -10.37
N GLU A 132 12.78 -7.31 -9.41
CA GLU A 132 11.33 -7.36 -9.19
C GLU A 132 10.53 -6.83 -10.38
N SER A 133 11.03 -5.84 -11.13
CA SER A 133 10.34 -5.34 -12.33
C SER A 133 10.29 -6.42 -13.41
N ALA A 134 11.38 -7.15 -13.62
CA ALA A 134 11.39 -8.28 -14.55
C ALA A 134 10.48 -9.42 -14.08
N ALA A 135 10.33 -9.64 -12.78
CA ALA A 135 9.39 -10.61 -12.23
C ALA A 135 7.94 -10.19 -12.48
N LEU A 136 7.59 -8.94 -12.15
CA LEU A 136 6.25 -8.38 -12.36
C LEU A 136 5.83 -8.44 -13.83
N LEU A 137 6.72 -8.09 -14.77
CA LEU A 137 6.42 -8.19 -16.20
C LEU A 137 6.06 -9.62 -16.61
N ARG A 138 6.78 -10.63 -16.11
CA ARG A 138 6.46 -12.04 -16.39
C ARG A 138 5.11 -12.44 -15.81
N ASP A 139 4.82 -12.04 -14.59
CA ASP A 139 3.56 -12.37 -13.92
C ASP A 139 2.35 -11.74 -14.63
N LEU A 140 2.48 -10.48 -15.07
CA LEU A 140 1.43 -9.78 -15.84
C LEU A 140 1.19 -10.43 -17.21
N LEU A 141 2.26 -10.76 -17.95
CA LEU A 141 2.15 -11.45 -19.24
C LEU A 141 1.54 -12.84 -19.08
N ALA A 142 1.92 -13.59 -18.04
CA ALA A 142 1.34 -14.89 -17.74
C ALA A 142 -0.16 -14.77 -17.38
N ALA A 143 -0.54 -13.77 -16.59
CA ALA A 143 -1.94 -13.51 -16.24
C ALA A 143 -2.78 -13.14 -17.46
N ALA A 144 -2.24 -12.33 -18.38
CA ALA A 144 -2.90 -12.01 -19.64
C ALA A 144 -3.03 -13.24 -20.56
N ALA A 145 -1.96 -14.03 -20.70
CA ALA A 145 -1.99 -15.25 -21.50
C ALA A 145 -3.01 -16.27 -20.95
N ALA A 146 -3.21 -16.33 -19.63
CA ALA A 146 -4.20 -17.20 -19.00
C ALA A 146 -5.65 -16.88 -19.38
N THR A 147 -5.93 -15.66 -19.88
CA THR A 147 -7.25 -15.28 -20.41
C THR A 147 -7.35 -15.44 -21.94
N GLY A 148 -6.29 -15.94 -22.58
CA GLY A 148 -6.19 -16.10 -24.04
C GLY A 148 -5.76 -14.82 -24.78
N ALA A 149 -5.32 -13.78 -24.06
CA ALA A 149 -4.83 -12.56 -24.69
C ALA A 149 -3.45 -12.77 -25.35
N ASP A 150 -3.28 -12.25 -26.56
CA ASP A 150 -2.01 -12.25 -27.29
C ASP A 150 -1.22 -10.96 -27.03
N LEU A 151 -0.75 -10.81 -25.79
CA LEU A 151 0.08 -9.67 -25.36
C LEU A 151 1.54 -10.14 -25.21
N PRO A 152 2.43 -9.88 -26.19
CA PRO A 152 3.81 -10.35 -26.14
C PRO A 152 4.74 -9.48 -25.28
N HIS A 153 4.30 -8.26 -24.94
CA HIS A 153 5.11 -7.24 -24.30
C HIS A 153 4.31 -6.50 -23.22
N CYS A 154 5.01 -6.03 -22.19
CA CYS A 154 4.43 -5.22 -21.12
C CYS A 154 5.38 -4.04 -20.84
N PHE A 155 4.78 -2.85 -20.68
CA PHE A 155 5.47 -1.61 -20.34
C PHE A 155 4.83 -1.06 -19.06
N LEU A 156 5.65 -0.71 -18.06
CA LEU A 156 5.17 -0.22 -16.77
C LEU A 156 5.09 1.31 -16.79
N SER A 157 3.97 1.86 -16.31
CA SER A 157 3.73 3.29 -16.06
C SER A 157 3.05 3.46 -14.71
N THR A 158 3.08 4.67 -14.15
CA THR A 158 2.40 5.03 -12.90
C THR A 158 1.00 5.61 -13.11
N SER A 159 0.60 5.88 -14.36
CA SER A 159 -0.74 6.32 -14.80
C SER A 159 -0.91 6.19 -16.31
#